data_AF-A0A963W0U3-F1
#
_entry.id   AF-A0A963W0U3-F1
#
_cell.length_a   1.000
_cell.length_b   1.000
_cell.length_c   1.000
_cell.angle_alpha   90.00
_cell.angle_beta   90.00
_cell.angle_gamma   90.00
#
_symmetry.space_group_name_H-M   'P 1'
#
loop_
_entity.id
_entity.type
_entity.pdbx_description
1 polymer ?
#
loop_
_entity_poly.entity_id
_entity_poly.type
_entity_poly.pdbx_seq_one_letter_code
_entity_poly.pdbx_strand_id
1 'polypeptide(L)'
;MRWRLSVLEAIILLVMARLLISAAMLRRWRGTLGRPVGQANRATATQADRTLARSIERAAQRLPGTSKCLPRAVALHWMLRRRGRPSQLVIAALPEQDRGTIDDLHAWTEIGDEILIGALAAPFRPVVRFG
;
A
#
# COMPACT_ATOMS: atom_id res chain seq x y z
N MET A 1 -13.59 -10.49 -19.31
CA MET A 1 -12.15 -10.42 -19.64
C MET A 1 -11.42 -9.25 -18.96
N ARG A 2 -11.67 -8.95 -17.67
CA ARG A 2 -11.10 -7.77 -16.95
C ARG A 2 -10.06 -8.13 -15.89
N TRP A 3 -10.13 -9.35 -15.37
CA TRP A 3 -9.26 -9.85 -14.29
C TRP A 3 -7.78 -9.98 -14.67
N ARG A 4 -7.48 -10.42 -15.91
CA ARG A 4 -6.08 -10.61 -16.37
C ARG A 4 -5.35 -9.27 -16.52
N LEU A 5 -6.04 -8.22 -16.98
CA LEU A 5 -5.48 -6.88 -17.07
C LEU A 5 -5.18 -6.28 -15.69
N SER A 6 -6.05 -6.49 -14.70
CA SER A 6 -5.80 -6.04 -13.33
C SER A 6 -4.59 -6.71 -12.70
N VAL A 7 -4.34 -7.98 -13.02
CA VAL A 7 -3.16 -8.71 -12.54
C VAL A 7 -1.89 -8.22 -13.24
N LEU A 8 -1.91 -7.95 -14.54
CA LEU A 8 -0.79 -7.36 -15.27
C LEU A 8 -0.45 -5.96 -14.73
N GLU A 9 -1.46 -5.11 -14.54
CA GLU A 9 -1.30 -3.79 -13.94
C GLU A 9 -0.73 -3.90 -12.52
N ALA A 10 -1.22 -4.86 -11.72
CA ALA A 10 -0.69 -5.15 -10.39
C ALA A 10 0.78 -5.58 -10.42
N ILE A 11 1.18 -6.45 -11.36
CA ILE A 11 2.57 -6.88 -11.53
C ILE A 11 3.46 -5.67 -11.88
N ILE A 12 3.06 -4.88 -12.88
CA ILE A 12 3.82 -3.70 -13.33
C ILE A 12 3.98 -2.71 -12.18
N LEU A 13 2.90 -2.37 -11.48
CA LEU A 13 2.94 -1.40 -10.37
C LEU A 13 3.74 -1.94 -9.19
N LEU A 14 3.69 -3.24 -8.92
CA LEU A 14 4.46 -3.84 -7.82
C LEU A 14 5.96 -3.89 -8.13
N VAL A 15 6.34 -4.19 -9.38
CA VAL A 15 7.74 -4.13 -9.83
C VAL A 15 8.24 -2.69 -9.79
N MET A 16 7.45 -1.73 -10.28
CA MET A 16 7.77 -0.31 -10.18
C MET A 16 7.94 0.10 -8.71
N ALA A 17 6.99 -0.24 -7.84
CA ALA A 17 7.08 0.10 -6.43
C ALA A 17 8.34 -0.49 -5.77
N ARG A 18 8.71 -1.74 -6.10
CA ARG A 18 9.97 -2.34 -5.64
C ARG A 18 11.19 -1.53 -6.08
N LEU A 19 11.31 -1.27 -7.38
CA LEU A 19 12.45 -0.52 -7.95
C LEU A 19 12.59 0.86 -7.30
N LEU A 20 11.46 1.52 -7.05
CA LEU A 20 11.43 2.87 -6.48
C LEU A 20 11.81 2.92 -5.02
N ILE A 21 11.41 1.90 -4.25
CA ILE A 21 11.75 1.79 -2.84
C ILE A 21 13.23 1.37 -2.70
N SER A 22 13.70 0.42 -3.53
CA SER A 22 15.11 0.01 -3.53
C SER A 22 16.05 1.11 -4.01
N ALA A 23 15.61 1.99 -4.92
CA ALA A 23 16.38 3.13 -5.40
C ALA A 23 16.51 4.26 -4.35
N ALA A 24 16.08 4.04 -3.09
CA ALA A 24 16.17 4.98 -1.96
C ALA A 24 15.60 6.38 -2.22
N MET A 25 14.84 6.55 -3.31
CA MET A 25 14.34 7.84 -3.75
C MET A 25 13.01 8.19 -3.07
N LEU A 26 12.71 7.60 -1.91
CA LEU A 26 11.49 7.85 -1.13
C LEU A 26 11.21 9.36 -1.01
N ARG A 27 12.25 10.19 -0.79
CA ARG A 27 12.13 11.65 -0.69
C ARG A 27 11.48 12.33 -1.91
N ARG A 28 11.79 11.92 -3.14
CA ARG A 28 11.21 12.54 -4.35
C ARG A 28 9.80 12.05 -4.66
N TRP A 29 9.45 10.84 -4.21
CA TRP A 29 8.21 10.18 -4.61
C TRP A 29 7.06 10.40 -3.60
N ARG A 30 7.33 11.00 -2.43
CA ARG A 30 6.27 11.44 -1.49
C ARG A 30 5.19 12.28 -2.19
N GLY A 31 5.55 13.06 -3.21
CA GLY A 31 4.59 13.84 -3.99
C GLY A 31 3.57 13.03 -4.80
N THR A 32 3.88 11.78 -5.17
CA THR A 32 2.94 10.92 -5.92
C THR A 32 2.03 10.08 -5.03
N LEU A 33 2.30 10.05 -3.71
CA LEU A 33 1.48 9.36 -2.72
C LEU A 33 0.24 10.17 -2.34
N GLY A 34 0.22 11.46 -2.66
CA GLY A 34 -0.82 12.38 -2.22
C GLY A 34 -0.35 13.26 -1.07
N ARG A 35 -1.24 14.11 -0.57
CA ARG A 35 -0.92 15.00 0.54
C ARG A 35 -1.04 14.22 1.85
N PRO A 36 -0.20 14.53 2.86
CA PRO A 36 -0.41 13.97 4.18
C PRO A 36 -1.76 14.42 4.72
N VAL A 37 -2.58 13.47 5.16
CA VAL A 37 -3.93 13.69 5.70
C VAL A 37 -3.99 13.17 7.14
N GLY A 38 -4.63 13.93 8.03
CA GLY A 38 -4.67 13.60 9.46
C GLY A 38 -5.73 12.56 9.83
N GLN A 39 -6.80 12.42 9.05
CA GLN A 39 -7.94 11.55 9.38
C GLN A 39 -8.21 10.52 8.28
N ALA A 40 -8.75 9.37 8.69
CA ALA A 40 -9.30 8.39 7.78
C ALA A 40 -10.48 9.02 7.00
N ASN A 41 -10.60 8.67 5.72
CA ASN A 41 -11.74 9.10 4.93
C ASN A 41 -13.04 8.41 5.42
N ARG A 42 -14.22 8.96 5.12
CA ARG A 42 -15.52 8.33 5.44
C ARG A 42 -16.03 7.39 4.34
N ALA A 43 -15.20 7.07 3.36
CA ALA A 43 -15.60 6.20 2.26
C ALA A 43 -15.64 4.73 2.68
N THR A 44 -16.55 3.97 2.09
CA THR A 44 -16.63 2.51 2.25
C THR A 44 -15.95 1.80 1.08
N ALA A 45 -15.16 0.78 1.38
CA ALA A 45 -14.58 -0.05 0.34
C ALA A 45 -15.64 -0.85 -0.41
N THR A 46 -15.50 -0.90 -1.73
CA THR A 46 -16.37 -1.68 -2.60
C THR A 46 -15.75 -3.05 -2.90
N GLN A 47 -16.57 -3.97 -3.40
CA GLN A 47 -16.10 -5.28 -3.84
C GLN A 47 -15.06 -5.18 -4.97
N ALA A 48 -15.10 -4.12 -5.78
CA ALA A 48 -14.11 -3.85 -6.80
C ALA A 48 -12.74 -3.53 -6.16
N ASP A 49 -12.70 -2.70 -5.12
CA ASP A 49 -11.48 -2.33 -4.40
C ASP A 49 -10.80 -3.56 -3.78
N ARG A 50 -11.59 -4.42 -3.12
CA ARG A 50 -11.11 -5.72 -2.58
C ARG A 50 -10.59 -6.65 -3.66
N THR A 51 -11.14 -6.57 -4.86
CA THR A 51 -10.69 -7.37 -6.01
C THR A 51 -9.34 -6.89 -6.54
N LEU A 52 -9.09 -5.58 -6.52
CA LEU A 52 -7.77 -5.01 -6.83
C LEU A 52 -6.73 -5.43 -5.79
N ALA A 53 -7.07 -5.36 -4.50
CA ALA A 53 -6.20 -5.83 -3.43
C ALA A 53 -5.77 -7.30 -3.62
N ARG A 54 -6.75 -8.19 -3.86
CA ARG A 54 -6.48 -9.61 -4.17
C ARG A 54 -5.67 -9.82 -5.45
N SER A 55 -5.74 -8.90 -6.41
CA SER A 55 -4.93 -8.95 -7.63
C SER A 55 -3.46 -8.64 -7.32
N ILE A 56 -3.21 -7.67 -6.44
CA ILE A 56 -1.87 -7.31 -5.95
C ILE A 56 -1.27 -8.44 -5.12
N GLU A 57 -2.05 -9.08 -4.23
CA GLU A 57 -1.57 -10.22 -3.46
C GLU A 57 -1.15 -11.39 -4.37
N ARG A 58 -1.97 -11.72 -5.37
CA ARG A 58 -1.61 -12.73 -6.37
C ARG A 58 -0.39 -12.35 -7.19
N ALA A 59 -0.24 -11.08 -7.57
CA ALA A 59 0.95 -10.59 -8.25
C ALA A 59 2.20 -10.74 -7.36
N ALA A 60 2.08 -10.42 -6.07
CA ALA A 60 3.16 -10.53 -5.10
C ALA A 60 3.60 -11.97 -4.85
N GLN A 61 2.67 -12.94 -4.88
CA GLN A 61 2.99 -14.37 -4.79
C GLN A 61 3.70 -14.92 -6.03
N ARG A 62 3.54 -14.27 -7.19
CA ARG A 62 4.15 -14.69 -8.47
C ARG A 62 5.51 -14.06 -8.75
N LEU A 63 5.85 -12.96 -8.07
CA LEU A 63 7.10 -12.26 -8.28
C LEU A 63 8.20 -12.82 -7.37
N PRO A 64 9.40 -13.13 -7.88
CA PRO A 64 10.49 -13.62 -7.07
C PRO A 64 10.92 -12.57 -6.02
N GLY A 65 11.26 -13.05 -4.83
CA GLY A 65 11.62 -12.24 -3.66
C GLY A 65 10.42 -11.90 -2.76
N THR A 66 10.66 -11.69 -1.47
CA THR A 66 9.63 -11.30 -0.50
C THR A 66 9.12 -9.91 -0.83
N SER A 67 7.89 -9.79 -1.33
CA SER A 67 7.28 -8.46 -1.51
C SER A 67 7.00 -7.88 -0.12
N LYS A 68 7.82 -6.91 0.32
CA LYS A 68 7.57 -6.18 1.57
C LYS A 68 6.18 -5.51 1.51
N CYS A 69 5.63 -5.20 2.68
CA CYS A 69 4.31 -4.57 2.84
C CYS A 69 4.21 -3.22 2.09
N LEU A 70 5.27 -2.41 2.11
CA LEU A 70 5.30 -1.09 1.48
C LEU A 70 5.08 -1.10 -0.04
N PRO A 71 5.82 -1.88 -0.86
CA PRO A 71 5.54 -1.98 -2.29
C PRO A 71 4.10 -2.38 -2.63
N ARG A 72 3.51 -3.31 -1.85
CA ARG A 72 2.14 -3.78 -2.05
C ARG A 72 1.12 -2.69 -1.77
N ALA A 73 1.28 -1.98 -0.66
CA ALA A 73 0.40 -0.89 -0.25
C ALA A 73 0.44 0.26 -1.28
N VAL A 74 1.64 0.71 -1.69
CA VAL A 74 1.82 1.75 -2.71
C VAL A 74 1.16 1.37 -4.03
N ALA A 75 1.39 0.14 -4.50
CA ALA A 75 0.82 -0.33 -5.77
C ALA A 75 -0.72 -0.33 -5.74
N LEU A 76 -1.34 -0.81 -4.65
CA LEU A 76 -2.79 -0.75 -4.49
C LEU A 76 -3.30 0.70 -4.44
N HIS A 77 -2.64 1.56 -3.67
CA HIS A 77 -3.01 2.98 -3.55
C HIS A 77 -2.99 3.67 -4.92
N TRP A 78 -1.98 3.42 -5.75
CA TRP A 78 -1.96 3.93 -7.12
C TRP A 78 -3.08 3.39 -8.00
N MET A 79 -3.39 2.08 -7.93
CA MET A 79 -4.51 1.51 -8.68
C MET A 79 -5.85 2.16 -8.30
N LEU A 80 -6.04 2.43 -7.02
CA LEU A 80 -7.25 3.05 -6.46
C LEU A 80 -7.34 4.53 -6.84
N ARG A 81 -6.26 5.30 -6.66
CA ARG A 81 -6.19 6.72 -7.06
C ARG A 81 -6.46 6.93 -8.55
N ARG A 82 -5.90 6.11 -9.43
CA ARG A 82 -6.16 6.16 -10.89
C ARG A 82 -7.63 5.96 -11.24
N ARG A 83 -8.40 5.32 -10.35
CA ARG A 83 -9.82 5.05 -10.48
C ARG A 83 -10.69 6.03 -9.69
N GLY A 84 -10.11 7.13 -9.21
CA GLY A 84 -10.81 8.14 -8.41
C GLY A 84 -11.30 7.61 -7.05
N ARG A 85 -10.75 6.48 -6.57
CA ARG A 85 -11.13 5.91 -5.29
C ARG A 85 -10.34 6.62 -4.19
N PRO A 86 -11.00 7.05 -3.10
CA PRO A 86 -10.36 7.89 -2.11
C PRO A 86 -9.65 7.04 -1.05
N SER A 87 -8.66 6.28 -1.52
CA SER A 87 -7.81 5.42 -0.69
C SER A 87 -6.74 6.21 0.03
N GLN A 88 -6.29 5.66 1.15
CA GLN A 88 -5.20 6.22 1.94
C GLN A 88 -4.09 5.19 2.11
N LEU A 89 -2.86 5.61 1.84
CA LEU A 89 -1.66 4.84 2.16
C LEU A 89 -1.21 5.22 3.56
N VAL A 90 -1.14 4.24 4.45
CA VAL A 90 -0.68 4.44 5.82
C VAL A 90 0.70 3.83 5.96
N ILE A 91 1.63 4.61 6.50
CA ILE A 91 2.93 4.14 6.96
C ILE A 91 2.91 4.18 8.48
N ALA A 92 3.22 3.05 9.09
CA ALA A 92 3.23 2.87 10.51
C ALA A 92 4.57 2.29 10.97
N ALA A 93 4.86 2.47 12.26
CA ALA A 93 6.05 1.93 12.88
C ALA A 93 5.68 1.31 14.23
N LEU A 94 6.49 0.37 14.71
CA LEU A 94 6.41 -0.07 16.10
C LEU A 94 6.73 1.11 17.06
N PRO A 95 6.12 1.10 18.26
CA PRO A 95 6.46 2.04 19.34
C PRO A 95 7.96 2.03 19.64
N GLU A 96 8.54 3.18 20.04
CA GLU A 96 9.99 3.31 20.29
C GLU A 96 10.56 2.28 21.26
N GLN A 97 9.77 1.85 22.24
CA GLN A 97 10.12 0.83 23.22
C GLN A 97 10.35 -0.58 22.62
N ASP A 98 9.79 -0.85 21.43
CA ASP A 98 9.96 -2.12 20.71
C ASP A 98 10.80 -1.94 19.42
N ARG A 99 11.40 -0.76 19.20
CA ARG A 99 12.23 -0.51 18.01
C ARG A 99 13.64 -1.09 18.18
N GLY A 100 13.97 -2.08 17.37
CA GLY A 100 15.28 -2.71 17.32
C GLY A 100 15.94 -2.69 15.93
N THR A 101 15.18 -2.55 14.83
CA THR A 101 15.71 -2.67 13.45
C THR A 101 14.90 -1.91 12.39
N ILE A 102 15.45 -1.78 11.17
CA ILE A 102 14.76 -1.16 10.01
C ILE A 102 13.49 -1.94 9.58
N ASP A 103 13.32 -3.19 10.01
CA ASP A 103 12.10 -3.99 9.75
C ASP A 103 10.91 -3.65 10.66
N ASP A 104 11.04 -2.64 11.52
CA ASP A 104 9.97 -2.16 12.42
C ASP A 104 8.93 -1.25 11.73
N LEU A 105 9.07 -1.06 10.41
CA LEU A 105 8.20 -0.25 9.58
C LEU A 105 7.19 -1.12 8.83
N HIS A 106 5.93 -0.72 8.92
CA HIS A 106 4.83 -1.39 8.25
C HIS A 106 4.03 -0.41 7.40
N ALA A 107 3.34 -0.93 6.38
CA ALA A 107 2.53 -0.11 5.51
C ALA A 107 1.32 -0.88 4.99
N TRP A 108 0.19 -0.20 4.94
CA TRP A 108 -1.06 -0.73 4.42
C TRP A 108 -1.82 0.33 3.65
N THR A 109 -2.80 -0.12 2.88
CA THR A 109 -3.73 0.78 2.16
C THR A 109 -5.13 0.54 2.67
N GLU A 110 -5.80 1.61 3.06
CA GLU A 110 -7.16 1.60 3.61
C GLU A 110 -8.10 2.47 2.77
N ILE A 111 -9.40 2.13 2.80
CA ILE A 111 -10.47 3.03 2.37
C ILE A 111 -11.40 3.18 3.56
N GLY A 112 -11.39 4.38 4.13
CA GLY A 112 -11.98 4.64 5.43
C GLY A 112 -11.40 3.74 6.51
N ASP A 113 -12.26 3.04 7.24
CA ASP A 113 -11.83 2.18 8.35
C ASP A 113 -11.45 0.76 7.91
N GLU A 114 -11.56 0.44 6.62
CA GLU A 114 -11.25 -0.90 6.09
C GLU A 114 -9.83 -0.94 5.51
N ILE A 115 -8.96 -1.76 6.12
CA ILE A 115 -7.65 -2.10 5.57
C ILE A 115 -7.81 -3.12 4.44
N LEU A 116 -7.43 -2.74 3.23
CA LEU A 116 -7.58 -3.60 2.05
C LEU A 116 -6.39 -4.50 1.77
N ILE A 117 -5.16 -4.06 2.08
CA ILE A 117 -3.95 -4.85 1.89
C ILE A 117 -2.92 -4.49 2.95
N GLY A 118 -2.14 -5.49 3.37
CA GLY A 118 -1.08 -5.28 4.36
C GLY A 118 -1.62 -5.20 5.78
N ALA A 119 -2.74 -5.84 6.12
CA ALA A 119 -3.13 -6.00 7.51
C ALA A 119 -2.07 -6.87 8.24
N LEU A 120 -1.66 -6.44 9.44
CA LEU A 120 -0.78 -7.23 10.32
C LEU A 120 -1.31 -7.14 11.75
N ALA A 121 -1.21 -8.23 12.50
CA ALA A 121 -1.73 -8.33 13.87
C ALA A 121 -0.89 -7.60 14.94
N ALA A 122 0.22 -6.95 14.55
CA ALA A 122 1.10 -6.26 15.49
C ALA A 122 0.60 -4.83 15.79
N PRO A 123 0.97 -4.25 16.95
CA PRO A 123 0.48 -2.95 17.42
C PRO A 123 1.17 -1.76 16.70
N PHE A 124 1.10 -1.73 15.37
CA PHE A 124 1.69 -0.67 14.58
C PHE A 124 0.95 0.65 14.79
N ARG A 125 1.71 1.73 15.05
CA ARG A 125 1.15 3.08 15.17
C ARG A 125 1.31 3.85 13.87
N PRO A 126 0.23 4.40 13.29
CA PRO A 126 0.30 5.24 12.10
C PRO A 126 1.23 6.44 12.34
N VAL A 127 2.27 6.55 11.51
CA VAL A 127 3.21 7.69 11.52
C VAL A 127 2.74 8.75 10.53
N VAL A 128 2.27 8.31 9.36
CA VAL A 128 1.75 9.22 8.32
C VAL A 128 0.70 8.50 7.48
N ARG A 129 -0.34 9.25 7.07
CA ARG A 129 -1.31 8.82 6.07
C ARG A 129 -1.22 9.72 4.84
N PHE A 130 -1.28 9.15 3.64
CA PHE A 130 -1.29 9.88 2.37
C PHE A 130 -2.61 9.66 1.64
N GLY A 131 -3.25 10.75 1.20
CA GLY A 131 -4.57 10.77 0.53
C GLY A 131 -4.64 11.80 -0.58
#